data_AF-A0AA46AKF4-F1
#
_entry.id   AF-A0AA46AKF4-F1
#
_cell.length_a   1.000
_cell.length_b   1.000
_cell.length_c   1.000
_cell.angle_alpha   90.00
_cell.angle_beta   90.00
_cell.angle_gamma   90.00
#
_symmetry.space_group_name_H-M   'P 1'
#
loop_
_entity.id
_entity.type
_entity.pdbx_description
1 polymer ?
#
loop_
_entity_poly.entity_id
_entity_poly.type
_entity_poly.pdbx_seq_one_letter_code
_entity_poly.pdbx_strand_id
1 'polypeptide(L)'
;MKRYDRRMAGIVLVLLLLLSMKSVFLDPVRPSTKILEQYAGFARLAAPLQIGMPPLLEKLHTFRTISVKQVSEEGNTLILYPVPGENKLEEVQLTGTYEARVRGYLFFVLPVKQILIEGGLESHGNDTQS
;
A
#
# COMPACT_ATOMS: atom_id res chain seq x y z
N MET A 1 14.83 -40.98 7.29
CA MET A 1 14.12 -40.21 6.24
C MET A 1 14.52 -40.78 4.89
N LYS A 2 13.56 -41.39 4.17
CA LYS A 2 13.81 -42.08 2.89
C LYS A 2 14.30 -41.07 1.84
N ARG A 3 15.05 -41.52 0.83
CA ARG A 3 15.56 -40.64 -0.27
C ARG A 3 14.44 -39.82 -0.93
N TYR A 4 13.21 -40.32 -0.93
CA TYR A 4 12.02 -39.63 -1.41
C TYR A 4 11.63 -38.42 -0.54
N ASP A 5 11.70 -38.53 0.79
CA ASP A 5 11.38 -37.42 1.73
C ASP A 5 12.32 -36.22 1.50
N ARG A 6 13.60 -36.48 1.24
CA ARG A 6 14.59 -35.41 0.99
C ARG A 6 14.36 -34.71 -0.36
N ARG A 7 13.95 -35.44 -1.39
CA ARG A 7 13.61 -34.87 -2.70
C ARG A 7 12.33 -34.04 -2.63
N MET A 8 11.32 -34.54 -1.91
CA MET A 8 10.06 -33.84 -1.72
C MET A 8 10.25 -32.57 -0.90
N ALA A 9 11.04 -32.62 0.19
CA ALA A 9 11.42 -31.45 0.96
C ALA A 9 12.19 -30.41 0.11
N GLY A 10 13.11 -30.86 -0.74
CA GLY A 10 13.82 -29.98 -1.68
C GLY A 10 12.88 -29.27 -2.66
N ILE A 11 11.93 -30.00 -3.26
CA ILE A 11 10.93 -29.44 -4.18
C ILE A 11 10.04 -28.42 -3.46
N VAL A 12 9.56 -28.75 -2.26
CA VAL A 12 8.75 -27.85 -1.44
C VAL A 12 9.53 -26.57 -1.15
N LEU A 13 10.80 -26.66 -0.78
CA LEU A 13 11.64 -25.50 -0.47
C LEU A 13 11.86 -24.61 -1.69
N VAL A 14 12.09 -25.20 -2.87
CA VAL A 14 12.20 -24.46 -4.14
C VAL A 14 10.88 -23.76 -4.50
N LEU A 15 9.75 -24.45 -4.37
CA LEU A 15 8.42 -23.87 -4.59
C LEU A 15 8.16 -22.71 -3.64
N LEU A 16 8.49 -22.86 -2.36
CA LEU A 16 8.35 -21.80 -1.35
C LEU A 16 9.17 -20.57 -1.72
N LEU A 17 10.40 -20.77 -2.22
CA LEU A 17 11.29 -19.71 -2.66
C LEU A 17 10.74 -19.00 -3.90
N LEU A 18 10.26 -19.75 -4.90
CA LEU A 18 9.63 -19.20 -6.11
C LEU A 18 8.35 -18.41 -5.80
N LEU A 19 7.48 -18.93 -4.92
CA LEU A 19 6.27 -18.23 -4.49
C LEU A 19 6.60 -16.94 -3.75
N SER A 20 7.58 -16.98 -2.84
CA SER A 20 8.04 -15.80 -2.11
C SER A 20 8.60 -14.74 -3.07
N MET A 21 9.42 -15.15 -4.04
CA MET A 21 10.01 -14.26 -5.02
C MET A 21 8.93 -13.64 -5.92
N LYS A 22 7.97 -14.43 -6.40
CA LYS A 22 6.81 -13.93 -7.15
C LYS A 22 6.02 -12.90 -6.35
N SER A 23 5.69 -13.21 -5.10
CA SER A 23 4.93 -12.31 -4.22
C SER A 23 5.68 -11.01 -3.91
N VAL A 24 7.00 -11.05 -3.78
CA VAL A 24 7.77 -9.83 -3.49
C VAL A 24 7.93 -8.95 -4.72
N PHE A 25 8.20 -9.52 -5.89
CA PHE A 25 8.56 -8.77 -7.11
C PHE A 25 7.39 -8.37 -8.01
N LEU A 26 6.32 -9.17 -8.08
CA LEU A 26 5.21 -8.94 -9.03
C LEU A 26 4.00 -8.24 -8.41
N ASP A 27 3.91 -8.17 -7.09
CA ASP A 27 2.76 -7.58 -6.37
C ASP A 27 2.83 -6.05 -6.17
N PRO A 28 3.99 -5.38 -6.04
CA PRO A 28 4.03 -3.92 -5.96
C PRO A 28 3.76 -3.31 -7.34
N VAL A 29 2.79 -2.39 -7.42
CA VAL A 29 2.66 -1.55 -8.62
C VAL A 29 3.87 -0.63 -8.70
N ARG A 30 4.46 -0.52 -9.90
CA ARG A 30 5.44 0.53 -10.19
C ARG A 30 4.69 1.67 -10.87
N PRO A 31 4.31 2.73 -10.13
CA PRO A 31 3.58 3.84 -10.72
C PRO A 31 4.41 4.45 -11.85
N SER A 32 3.76 4.74 -12.97
CA SER A 32 4.40 5.26 -14.19
C SER A 32 4.72 6.76 -14.12
N THR A 33 4.09 7.49 -13.19
CA THR A 33 4.25 8.93 -13.02
C THR A 33 4.49 9.28 -11.55
N LYS A 34 5.18 10.41 -11.31
CA LYS A 34 5.46 10.94 -9.97
C LYS A 34 4.17 11.22 -9.17
N ILE A 35 3.10 11.65 -9.84
CA ILE A 35 1.80 11.90 -9.21
C ILE A 35 1.19 10.59 -8.68
N LEU A 36 1.22 9.52 -9.48
CA LEU A 36 0.75 8.20 -9.05
C LEU A 36 1.62 7.62 -7.93
N GLU A 37 2.92 7.94 -7.92
CA GLU A 37 3.84 7.56 -6.84
C GLU A 37 3.50 8.27 -5.53
N GLN A 38 3.22 9.57 -5.59
CA GLN A 38 2.78 10.34 -4.43
C GLN A 38 1.47 9.81 -3.86
N TYR A 39 0.48 9.56 -4.72
CA TYR A 39 -0.79 8.98 -4.31
C TYR A 39 -0.66 7.53 -3.79
N ALA A 40 0.22 6.72 -4.39
CA ALA A 40 0.52 5.37 -3.88
C ALA A 40 1.09 5.41 -2.46
N GLY A 41 1.95 6.39 -2.18
CA GLY A 41 2.53 6.64 -0.85
C GLY A 41 1.45 7.04 0.16
N PHE A 42 0.59 7.99 -0.21
CA PHE A 42 -0.56 8.40 0.59
C PHE A 42 -1.48 7.21 0.92
N ALA A 43 -1.90 6.44 -0.09
CA ALA A 43 -2.78 5.30 0.10
C ALA A 43 -2.21 4.25 1.06
N ARG A 44 -0.89 4.00 0.97
CA ARG A 44 -0.19 3.09 1.89
C ARG A 44 -0.22 3.60 3.33
N LEU A 45 -0.13 4.90 3.57
CA LEU A 45 -0.22 5.52 4.90
C LEU A 45 -1.65 5.52 5.44
N ALA A 46 -2.64 5.74 4.57
CA ALA A 46 -4.06 5.77 4.94
C ALA A 46 -4.64 4.37 5.25
N ALA A 47 -4.12 3.32 4.59
CA ALA A 47 -4.60 1.95 4.72
C ALA A 47 -4.72 1.39 6.17
N PRO A 48 -3.68 1.49 7.04
CA PRO A 48 -3.81 1.00 8.42
C PRO A 48 -4.81 1.82 9.25
N LEU A 49 -4.90 3.14 9.00
CA LEU A 49 -5.83 4.04 9.69
C LEU A 49 -7.29 3.67 9.38
N GLN A 50 -7.60 3.35 8.12
CA GLN A 50 -8.95 2.96 7.70
C GLN A 50 -9.43 1.64 8.33
N ILE A 51 -8.52 0.74 8.69
CA ILE A 51 -8.87 -0.54 9.33
C ILE A 51 -8.96 -0.40 10.86
N GLY A 52 -8.47 0.69 11.45
CA GLY A 52 -8.40 0.85 12.90
C GLY A 52 -7.45 -0.17 13.55
N MET A 53 -6.37 -0.55 12.86
CA MET A 53 -5.46 -1.58 13.35
C MET A 53 -4.63 -1.04 14.52
N PRO A 54 -4.49 -1.78 15.64
CA PRO A 54 -3.67 -1.31 16.76
C PRO A 54 -2.18 -1.26 16.38
N PRO A 55 -1.41 -0.29 16.92
CA PRO A 55 -0.02 -0.02 16.52
C PRO A 55 0.94 -1.19 16.76
N LEU A 56 0.58 -2.12 17.66
CA LEU A 56 1.35 -3.35 17.89
C LEU A 56 1.26 -4.31 16.70
N LEU A 57 0.08 -4.41 16.07
CA LEU A 57 -0.16 -5.28 14.91
C LEU A 57 0.37 -4.66 13.61
N GLU A 58 0.49 -3.33 13.52
CA GLU A 58 1.12 -2.66 12.38
C GLU A 58 2.56 -3.15 12.13
N LYS A 59 3.31 -3.49 13.18
CA LYS A 59 4.69 -4.00 13.02
C LYS A 59 4.76 -5.38 12.36
N LEU A 60 3.68 -6.16 12.42
CA LEU A 60 3.59 -7.50 11.82
C LEU A 60 2.97 -7.48 10.42
N HIS A 61 2.32 -6.37 10.06
CA HIS A 61 1.64 -6.20 8.79
C HIS A 61 2.42 -5.27 7.88
N THR A 62 2.60 -5.67 6.64
CA THR A 62 3.17 -4.81 5.59
C THR A 62 2.06 -4.43 4.63
N PHE A 63 1.84 -3.14 4.42
CA PHE A 63 0.90 -2.65 3.42
C PHE A 63 1.64 -2.32 2.13
N ARG A 64 1.16 -2.82 1.00
CA ARG A 64 1.71 -2.51 -0.33
C ARG A 64 0.59 -2.08 -1.27
N THR A 65 0.85 -1.02 -2.02
CA THR A 65 -0.07 -0.53 -3.05
C THR A 65 0.01 -1.44 -4.27
N ILE A 66 -1.11 -2.07 -4.61
CA ILE A 66 -1.22 -3.06 -5.70
C ILE A 66 -1.68 -2.42 -7.02
N SER A 67 -2.43 -1.32 -6.92
CA SER A 67 -2.84 -0.55 -8.09
C SER A 67 -3.10 0.89 -7.69
N VAL A 68 -2.75 1.81 -8.59
CA VAL A 68 -3.17 3.21 -8.51
C VAL A 68 -3.67 3.61 -9.89
N LYS A 69 -4.80 4.30 -9.93
CA LYS A 69 -5.35 4.87 -11.16
C LYS A 69 -5.98 6.23 -10.86
N GLN A 70 -5.96 7.09 -11.87
CA GLN A 70 -6.78 8.29 -11.88
C GLN A 70 -8.17 7.90 -12.35
N VAL A 71 -9.20 8.30 -11.59
CA VAL A 71 -10.61 8.00 -11.88
C VAL A 71 -11.25 9.14 -12.66
N SER A 72 -10.90 10.39 -12.33
CA SER A 72 -11.32 11.57 -13.09
C SER A 72 -10.20 12.60 -13.18
N GLU A 73 -10.19 13.38 -14.25
CA GLU A 73 -9.36 14.58 -14.41
C GLU A 73 -9.97 15.81 -13.72
N GLU A 74 -11.26 15.73 -13.36
CA GLU A 74 -11.97 16.80 -12.68
C GLU A 74 -11.78 16.74 -11.16
N GLY A 75 -11.73 17.92 -10.54
CA GLY A 75 -11.57 18.08 -9.09
C GLY A 75 -10.10 18.16 -8.65
N ASN A 76 -9.90 18.25 -7.33
CA ASN A 76 -8.58 18.22 -6.71
C ASN A 76 -8.59 17.25 -5.53
N THR A 77 -7.56 16.42 -5.44
CA THR A 77 -7.35 15.49 -4.33
C THR A 77 -6.23 16.00 -3.44
N LEU A 78 -6.53 16.20 -2.16
CA LEU A 78 -5.55 16.60 -1.15
C LEU A 78 -4.92 15.38 -0.50
N ILE A 79 -3.60 15.28 -0.48
CA ILE A 79 -2.89 14.15 0.12
C ILE A 79 -1.77 14.59 1.05
N LEU A 80 -1.39 13.72 1.98
CA LEU A 80 -0.15 13.85 2.75
C LEU A 80 0.93 12.96 2.15
N TYR A 81 2.09 13.55 1.87
CA TYR A 81 3.24 12.87 1.29
C TYR A 81 4.50 13.06 2.17
N PRO A 82 5.25 12.00 2.51
CA PRO A 82 6.47 12.13 3.29
C PRO A 82 7.59 12.79 2.47
N VAL A 83 8.20 13.85 3.02
CA VAL A 83 9.33 14.53 2.37
C VAL A 83 10.59 13.67 2.49
N PRO A 84 11.28 13.33 1.39
CA PRO A 84 12.49 12.52 1.44
C PRO A 84 13.58 13.20 2.29
N GLY A 85 14.00 12.54 3.37
CA GLY A 85 15.06 13.04 4.26
C GLY A 85 14.57 13.89 5.44
N GLU A 86 13.28 14.22 5.50
CA GLU A 86 12.67 14.84 6.67
C GLU A 86 11.64 13.91 7.29
N ASN A 87 11.55 13.88 8.62
CA ASN A 87 10.47 13.17 9.32
C ASN A 87 9.18 14.01 9.34
N LYS A 88 8.79 14.56 8.18
CA LYS A 88 7.64 15.44 8.01
C LYS A 88 6.78 14.97 6.86
N LEU A 89 5.47 15.15 7.03
CA LEU A 89 4.48 15.00 5.98
C LEU A 89 4.18 16.38 5.41
N GLU A 90 4.17 16.49 4.09
CA GLU A 90 3.77 17.68 3.36
C GLU A 90 2.39 17.45 2.74
N GLU A 91 1.56 18.48 2.78
CA GLU A 91 0.25 18.48 2.14
C GLU A 91 0.42 18.87 0.67
N VAL A 92 0.02 17.97 -0.23
CA VAL A 92 0.13 18.16 -1.68
C VAL A 92 -1.25 18.07 -2.30
N GLN A 93 -1.59 19.05 -3.13
CA GLN A 93 -2.82 19.02 -3.91
C GLN A 93 -2.53 18.43 -5.30
N LEU A 94 -3.22 17.34 -5.62
CA LEU A 94 -3.17 16.68 -6.92
C LEU A 94 -4.41 17.05 -7.73
N THR A 95 -4.24 17.31 -9.03
CA THR A 95 -5.37 17.57 -9.93
C THR A 95 -6.04 16.26 -10.33
N GLY A 96 -7.36 16.20 -10.22
CA GLY A 96 -8.18 15.02 -10.48
C GLY A 96 -8.47 14.19 -9.22
N THR A 97 -9.22 13.12 -9.42
CA THR A 97 -9.55 12.12 -8.39
C THR A 97 -8.84 10.81 -8.65
N TYR A 98 -8.37 10.19 -7.57
CA TYR A 98 -7.55 8.99 -7.62
C TYR A 98 -8.15 7.88 -6.78
N GLU A 99 -7.85 6.64 -7.18
CA GLU A 99 -8.19 5.43 -6.45
C GLU A 99 -6.95 4.54 -6.37
N ALA A 100 -6.70 4.01 -5.18
CA ALA A 100 -5.63 3.07 -4.93
C ALA A 100 -6.14 1.84 -4.21
N ARG A 101 -5.69 0.68 -4.67
CA ARG A 101 -5.86 -0.57 -3.95
C ARG A 101 -4.60 -0.84 -3.14
N VAL A 102 -4.77 -1.14 -1.87
CA VAL A 102 -3.69 -1.50 -0.96
C VAL A 102 -3.95 -2.89 -0.42
N ARG A 103 -2.92 -3.75 -0.41
CA ARG A 103 -2.99 -5.08 0.20
C ARG A 103 -2.13 -5.12 1.45
N GLY A 104 -2.72 -5.57 2.55
CA GLY A 104 -2.00 -5.94 3.76
C GLY A 104 -1.47 -7.36 3.66
N TYR A 105 -0.20 -7.54 4.06
CA TYR A 105 0.49 -8.82 4.14
C TYR A 105 0.90 -9.09 5.57
N LEU A 106 0.63 -10.27 6.09
CA LEU A 106 1.19 -10.77 7.33
C LEU A 106 2.56 -11.39 7.05
N PHE A 107 3.55 -11.11 7.90
CA PHE A 107 4.93 -11.58 7.74
C PHE A 107 5.50 -11.29 6.33
N PHE A 108 5.17 -10.13 5.75
CA PHE A 108 5.63 -9.67 4.42
C PHE A 108 5.18 -10.48 3.20
N VAL A 109 4.62 -11.69 3.37
CA VAL A 109 4.38 -12.63 2.26
C VAL A 109 2.92 -13.06 2.16
N LEU A 110 2.21 -13.22 3.28
CA LEU A 110 0.86 -13.78 3.26
C LEU A 110 -0.18 -12.66 3.11
N PRO A 111 -0.88 -12.53 1.97
CA PRO A 111 -1.91 -11.51 1.82
C PRO A 111 -3.08 -11.81 2.75
N VAL A 112 -3.47 -10.83 3.56
CA VAL A 112 -4.56 -10.99 4.54
C VAL A 112 -5.78 -10.13 4.23
N LYS A 113 -5.58 -8.94 3.67
CA LYS A 113 -6.68 -8.00 3.42
C LYS A 113 -6.39 -7.10 2.22
N GLN A 114 -7.43 -6.80 1.45
CA GLN A 114 -7.40 -5.76 0.42
C GLN A 114 -8.25 -4.58 0.87
N ILE A 115 -7.77 -3.39 0.57
CA ILE A 115 -8.30 -2.12 1.04
C ILE A 115 -8.39 -1.20 -0.17
N LEU A 116 -9.51 -0.51 -0.29
CA LEU A 116 -9.72 0.48 -1.34
C LEU A 116 -9.66 1.86 -0.71
N ILE A 117 -8.73 2.68 -1.21
CA ILE A 117 -8.57 4.08 -0.83
C ILE A 117 -9.02 4.91 -2.02
N GLU A 118 -10.03 5.74 -1.81
CA GLU A 118 -10.62 6.63 -2.82
C GLU A 118 -10.45 8.07 -2.36
N GLY A 119 -10.09 8.96 -3.28
CA GLY A 119 -9.95 10.38 -2.97
C GLY A 119 -8.79 10.68 -2.02
N GLY A 120 -8.93 11.72 -1.21
CA GLY A 120 -7.86 12.26 -0.38
C GLY A 120 -8.35 12.62 1.01
N LEU A 121 -7.62 13.48 1.69
CA LEU A 121 -8.09 14.09 2.93
C LEU A 121 -9.30 14.96 2.65
N GLU A 122 -10.31 14.85 3.50
CA GLU A 122 -11.40 15.81 3.51
C GLU A 122 -10.79 17.18 3.85
N SER A 123 -10.97 18.15 2.96
CA SER A 123 -10.64 19.54 3.29
C SER A 123 -11.62 19.93 4.39
N HIS A 124 -11.19 19.84 5.65
CA HIS A 124 -11.86 20.52 6.74
C HIS A 124 -11.68 22.01 6.46
N GLY A 125 -12.61 22.53 5.65
CA GLY A 125 -12.95 23.93 5.62
C GLY A 125 -13.14 24.35 7.06
N ASN A 126 -12.46 25.44 7.40
CA ASN A 126 -12.55 26.12 8.68
C ASN A 126 -14.04 26.44 8.96
N ASP A 127 -14.74 25.56 9.69
CA ASP A 127 -16.03 25.87 10.30
C ASP A 127 -15.76 26.77 11.51
N THR A 128 -15.30 27.98 11.22
CA THR A 128 -15.30 29.11 12.14
C THR A 128 -16.53 29.96 11.83
N GLN A 129 -17.72 29.54 12.27
CA GLN A 129 -18.90 30.40 12.46
C GLN A 129 -19.78 29.71 13.51
N SER A 130 -20.27 30.31 14.60
CA SER A 130 -20.20 31.67 15.13
C SER A 130 -20.65 31.62 16.59
#